data_AF-B8BS52-F1
#
_entry.id   AF-B8BS52-F1
#
_cell.length_a   1.000
_cell.length_b   1.000
_cell.length_c   1.000
_cell.angle_alpha   90.00
_cell.angle_beta   90.00
_cell.angle_gamma   90.00
#
_symmetry.space_group_name_H-M   'P 1'
#
loop_
_entity.id
_entity.type
_entity.pdbx_description
1 polymer ?
#
loop_
_entity_poly.entity_id
_entity_poly.type
_entity_poly.pdbx_seq_one_letter_code
_entity_poly.pdbx_strand_id
1 'polypeptide(L)'
;MTKYSSLLLLASAILPVTGFQLSPRSSVVVGSSHRHSSSQLFAEEWKGDVVSNTDDGRIKGCVITSVGETEFTVQIDGVEADLGKFGAAIYRKITSDAKQQQFQGFRPGTIPPHLLPTYKAFAMDECAREAILEAMQQNDIRPFDAARSEMEIGQVSIPPRKTKGTKKKKAKKGAAADGEVAEEAPPAWVTFDTMKDALKGGWEPGESFSFVATKCKGQKLKDVNTAASPSLASLADE
;
A
#
# COMPACT_ATOMS: atom_id res chain seq x y z
N MET A 1 2.50 -6.42 -56.59
CA MET A 1 2.64 -5.16 -57.36
C MET A 1 2.59 -4.00 -56.38
N THR A 2 3.58 -3.10 -56.46
CA THR A 2 3.67 -1.71 -55.89
C THR A 2 3.44 -1.53 -54.37
N LYS A 3 4.47 -1.43 -53.51
CA LYS A 3 5.49 -0.36 -53.27
C LYS A 3 4.92 1.02 -52.87
N TYR A 4 5.20 1.45 -51.63
CA TYR A 4 5.50 2.82 -51.15
C TYR A 4 6.12 2.69 -49.73
N SER A 5 7.43 2.50 -49.57
CA SER A 5 8.48 3.51 -49.31
C SER A 5 8.02 4.96 -49.07
N SER A 6 8.21 5.48 -47.86
CA SER A 6 8.73 6.84 -47.65
C SER A 6 9.33 7.01 -46.26
N LEU A 7 10.65 7.24 -46.25
CA LEU A 7 11.46 7.77 -45.15
C LEU A 7 11.16 9.26 -44.95
N LEU A 8 11.13 9.73 -43.70
CA LEU A 8 11.54 11.11 -43.41
C LEU A 8 12.18 11.22 -42.02
N LEU A 9 13.45 11.63 -42.08
CA LEU A 9 14.38 11.96 -41.01
C LEU A 9 14.14 13.37 -40.45
N LEU A 10 14.72 13.59 -39.27
CA LEU A 10 15.25 14.84 -38.70
C LEU A 10 14.26 15.90 -38.20
N ALA A 11 14.34 16.20 -36.91
CA ALA A 11 14.98 17.44 -36.45
C ALA A 11 15.17 17.44 -34.92
N SER A 12 16.43 17.54 -34.50
CA SER A 12 16.86 17.93 -33.17
C SER A 12 16.55 19.40 -32.93
N ALA A 13 16.02 19.76 -31.76
CA ALA A 13 16.00 21.14 -31.28
C ALA A 13 16.51 21.19 -29.84
N ILE A 14 17.76 21.64 -29.72
CA ILE A 14 18.42 22.12 -28.51
C ILE A 14 17.90 23.55 -28.28
N LEU A 15 17.50 23.89 -27.05
CA LEU A 15 17.34 25.28 -26.62
C LEU A 15 18.21 25.57 -25.38
N PRO A 16 18.90 26.73 -25.34
CA PRO A 16 19.78 27.13 -24.25
C PRO A 16 19.10 27.97 -23.15
N VAL A 17 19.57 27.74 -21.92
CA VAL A 17 19.91 28.67 -20.81
C VAL A 17 19.26 30.06 -20.77
N THR A 18 18.53 30.33 -19.67
CA THR A 18 18.68 31.50 -18.76
C THR A 18 18.08 31.08 -17.41
N GLY A 19 18.74 31.16 -16.26
CA GLY A 19 19.20 32.37 -15.58
C GLY A 19 18.23 32.74 -14.45
N PHE A 20 18.12 31.92 -13.38
CA PHE A 20 17.36 32.30 -12.19
C PHE A 20 18.30 32.84 -11.11
N GLN A 21 18.17 34.14 -10.92
CA GLN A 21 18.99 35.01 -10.10
C GLN A 21 18.65 34.82 -8.61
N LEU A 22 19.65 34.40 -7.84
CA LEU A 22 19.63 34.43 -6.37
C LEU A 22 19.64 35.89 -5.92
N SER A 23 18.63 36.29 -5.14
CA SER A 23 18.66 37.55 -4.39
C SER A 23 18.90 37.23 -2.91
N PRO A 24 19.95 37.78 -2.27
CA PRO A 24 20.17 37.66 -0.84
C PRO A 24 19.59 38.89 -0.11
N ARG A 25 18.85 38.66 0.97
CA ARG A 25 18.78 39.43 2.24
C ARG A 25 17.37 39.43 2.83
N SER A 26 17.24 38.73 3.96
CA SER A 26 16.85 39.41 5.20
C SER A 26 17.21 38.50 6.38
N SER A 27 18.23 38.90 7.13
CA SER A 27 18.58 38.36 8.43
C SER A 27 17.50 38.79 9.43
N VAL A 28 16.67 37.85 9.89
CA VAL A 28 15.83 38.05 11.06
C VAL A 28 16.45 37.34 12.25
N VAL A 29 16.67 38.15 13.28
CA VAL A 29 17.27 37.85 14.58
C VAL A 29 16.58 36.67 15.26
N VAL A 30 17.38 35.67 15.64
CA VAL A 30 16.96 34.53 16.47
C VAL A 30 16.77 35.02 17.91
N GLY A 31 15.51 35.24 18.29
CA GLY A 31 15.10 35.34 19.68
C GLY A 31 15.04 33.94 20.29
N SER A 32 16.05 33.60 21.08
CA SER A 32 16.09 32.38 21.88
C SER A 32 14.95 32.38 22.91
N SER A 33 14.02 31.45 22.76
CA SER A 33 13.19 30.97 23.87
C SER A 33 13.19 29.45 23.82
N HIS A 34 14.08 28.89 24.62
CA HIS A 34 14.11 27.48 24.96
C HIS A 34 12.76 27.08 25.57
N ARG A 35 11.91 26.45 24.77
CA ARG A 35 10.95 25.46 25.27
C ARG A 35 11.38 24.12 24.71
N HIS A 36 12.12 23.38 25.54
CA HIS A 36 12.29 21.94 25.36
C HIS A 36 10.91 21.29 25.52
N SER A 37 10.22 21.08 24.41
CA SER A 37 9.17 20.06 24.34
C SER A 37 9.82 18.86 23.65
N SER A 38 10.31 17.94 24.46
CA SER A 38 10.78 16.64 24.01
C SER A 38 9.61 15.85 23.41
N SER A 39 9.48 15.92 22.09
CA SER A 39 8.74 14.93 21.30
C SER A 39 9.74 14.20 20.39
N GLN A 40 10.80 13.67 20.98
CA GLN A 40 11.51 12.52 20.42
C GLN A 40 10.72 11.28 20.79
N LEU A 41 9.67 10.99 20.04
CA LEU A 41 9.07 9.66 20.02
C LEU A 41 8.99 9.25 18.56
N PHE A 42 9.99 8.46 18.18
CA PHE A 42 10.02 7.55 17.04
C PHE A 42 9.46 8.11 15.73
N ALA A 43 10.25 8.95 15.07
CA ALA A 43 10.33 8.88 13.61
C ALA A 43 11.09 7.60 13.27
N GLU A 44 10.45 6.45 13.48
CA GLU A 44 10.91 5.21 12.87
C GLU A 44 10.75 5.42 11.37
N GLU A 45 11.87 5.64 10.70
CA GLU A 45 11.95 5.86 9.26
C GLU A 45 11.46 4.60 8.56
N TRP A 46 10.16 4.60 8.26
CA TRP A 46 9.53 3.49 7.57
C TRP A 46 10.10 3.40 6.15
N LYS A 47 10.80 2.30 5.86
CA LYS A 47 11.50 2.06 4.59
C LYS A 47 10.60 1.71 3.41
N GLY A 48 9.29 1.58 3.63
CA GLY A 48 8.34 1.16 2.60
C GLY A 48 8.12 -0.35 2.52
N ASP A 49 8.87 -1.15 3.28
CA ASP A 49 8.74 -2.61 3.25
C ASP A 49 7.42 -3.07 3.92
N VAL A 50 6.74 -4.02 3.29
CA VAL A 50 5.63 -4.77 3.90
C VAL A 50 6.20 -5.52 5.10
N VAL A 51 5.73 -5.22 6.31
CA VAL A 51 6.25 -5.86 7.54
C VAL A 51 5.90 -7.34 7.49
N SER A 52 6.91 -8.20 7.41
CA SER A 52 6.73 -9.64 7.42
C SER A 52 6.25 -10.14 8.78
N ASN A 53 5.17 -10.93 8.81
CA ASN A 53 4.64 -11.56 10.02
C ASN A 53 5.23 -12.95 10.30
N THR A 54 6.40 -13.22 9.71
CA THR A 54 7.16 -14.45 9.91
C THR A 54 8.61 -14.10 10.17
N ASP A 55 9.28 -14.97 10.91
CA ASP A 55 10.72 -14.90 11.12
C ASP A 55 11.50 -14.99 9.78
N ASP A 56 10.86 -15.59 8.77
CA ASP A 56 11.41 -15.79 7.41
C ASP A 56 11.19 -14.60 6.45
N GLY A 57 10.58 -13.50 6.90
CA GLY A 57 10.37 -12.34 6.02
C GLY A 57 9.17 -12.46 5.06
N ARG A 58 8.35 -13.52 5.16
CA ARG A 58 7.25 -13.81 4.23
C ARG A 58 5.89 -13.28 4.69
N ILE A 59 5.07 -12.86 3.73
CA ILE A 59 3.65 -12.53 3.89
C ILE A 59 2.85 -13.84 4.06
N LYS A 60 1.97 -13.86 5.06
CA LYS A 60 1.01 -14.97 5.29
C LYS A 60 -0.33 -14.66 4.64
N GLY A 61 -1.24 -15.62 4.61
CA GLY A 61 -2.59 -15.42 4.09
C GLY A 61 -2.69 -15.21 2.59
N CYS A 62 -1.63 -15.55 1.84
CA CYS A 62 -1.62 -15.39 0.39
C CYS A 62 -1.86 -16.72 -0.33
N VAL A 63 -2.80 -16.73 -1.28
CA VAL A 63 -3.01 -17.83 -2.22
C VAL A 63 -2.88 -17.30 -3.64
N ILE A 64 -1.95 -17.84 -4.42
CA ILE A 64 -1.74 -17.47 -5.83
C ILE A 64 -2.19 -18.63 -6.72
N THR A 65 -3.09 -18.32 -7.65
CA THR A 65 -3.58 -19.27 -8.66
C THR A 65 -3.17 -18.81 -10.06
N SER A 66 -2.53 -19.68 -10.82
CA SER A 66 -2.21 -19.41 -12.24
C SER A 66 -3.49 -19.51 -13.06
N VAL A 67 -3.82 -18.47 -13.83
CA VAL A 67 -4.95 -18.47 -14.77
C VAL A 67 -4.46 -18.66 -16.21
N GLY A 68 -3.25 -18.17 -16.50
CA GLY A 68 -2.56 -18.38 -17.78
C GLY A 68 -1.06 -18.56 -17.59
N GLU A 69 -0.30 -18.43 -18.67
CA GLU A 69 1.17 -18.53 -18.63
C GLU A 69 1.81 -17.35 -17.88
N THR A 70 1.22 -16.16 -18.01
CA THR A 70 1.73 -14.91 -17.44
C THR A 70 0.72 -14.17 -16.57
N GLU A 71 -0.43 -14.79 -16.27
CA GLU A 71 -1.53 -14.17 -15.55
C GLU A 71 -1.92 -15.00 -14.32
N PHE A 72 -2.08 -14.30 -13.20
CA PHE A 72 -2.36 -14.87 -11.89
C PHE A 72 -3.56 -14.19 -11.24
N THR A 73 -4.26 -14.96 -10.42
CA THR A 73 -5.22 -14.46 -9.42
C THR A 73 -4.57 -14.59 -8.06
N VAL A 74 -4.54 -13.50 -7.29
CA VAL A 74 -3.93 -13.41 -5.97
C VAL A 74 -5.03 -13.13 -4.94
N GLN A 75 -5.20 -14.01 -3.98
CA GLN A 75 -6.10 -13.81 -2.84
C GLN A 75 -5.27 -13.52 -1.60
N ILE A 76 -5.60 -12.43 -0.91
CA ILE A 76 -4.91 -12.01 0.32
C ILE A 76 -5.91 -11.98 1.48
N ASP A 77 -5.58 -12.71 2.55
CA ASP A 77 -6.19 -12.56 3.86
C ASP A 77 -5.51 -11.42 4.63
N GLY A 78 -6.24 -10.32 4.82
CA GLY A 78 -5.69 -9.13 5.45
C GLY A 78 -5.36 -9.26 6.92
N VAL A 79 -5.89 -10.27 7.62
CA VAL A 79 -5.57 -10.53 9.03
C VAL A 79 -4.21 -11.21 9.11
N GLU A 80 -4.02 -12.28 8.36
CA GLU A 80 -2.76 -13.03 8.35
C GLU A 80 -1.62 -12.19 7.73
N ALA A 81 -1.92 -11.38 6.73
CA ALA A 81 -0.98 -10.46 6.11
C ALA A 81 -0.73 -9.15 6.92
N ASP A 82 -1.40 -8.94 8.06
CA ASP A 82 -1.32 -7.73 8.90
C ASP A 82 -1.47 -6.42 8.11
N LEU A 83 -2.41 -6.41 7.16
CA LEU A 83 -2.68 -5.24 6.32
C LEU A 83 -3.21 -4.05 7.11
N GLY A 84 -3.77 -4.27 8.31
CA GLY A 84 -4.19 -3.18 9.19
C GLY A 84 -3.02 -2.28 9.59
N LYS A 85 -1.92 -2.85 10.09
CA LYS A 85 -0.74 -2.07 10.47
C LYS A 85 -0.04 -1.45 9.26
N PHE A 86 0.07 -2.22 8.17
CA PHE A 86 0.68 -1.75 6.94
C PHE A 86 -0.10 -0.58 6.32
N GLY A 87 -1.42 -0.71 6.16
CA GLY A 87 -2.29 0.36 5.68
C GLY A 87 -2.28 1.60 6.58
N ALA A 88 -2.19 1.43 7.91
CA ALA A 88 -2.01 2.55 8.82
C ALA A 88 -0.66 3.27 8.64
N ALA A 89 0.42 2.54 8.36
CA ALA A 89 1.73 3.13 8.10
C ALA A 89 1.72 3.97 6.81
N ILE A 90 1.17 3.41 5.72
CA ILE A 90 0.97 4.13 4.45
C ILE A 90 0.13 5.39 4.68
N TYR A 91 -1.00 5.27 5.36
CA TYR A 91 -1.88 6.41 5.63
C TYR A 91 -1.18 7.51 6.44
N ARG A 92 -0.40 7.14 7.47
CA ARG A 92 0.39 8.11 8.24
C ARG A 92 1.43 8.80 7.36
N LYS A 93 2.09 8.06 6.47
CA LYS A 93 3.11 8.62 5.57
C LYS A 93 2.50 9.63 4.59
N ILE A 94 1.48 9.22 3.84
CA ILE A 94 0.84 10.11 2.84
C ILE A 94 0.21 11.34 3.50
N THR A 95 -0.36 11.20 4.70
CA THR A 95 -0.94 12.34 5.43
C THR A 95 0.12 13.23 6.06
N SER A 96 1.25 12.68 6.51
CA SER A 96 2.40 13.48 6.94
C SER A 96 2.93 14.34 5.80
N ASP A 97 3.11 13.73 4.62
CA ASP A 97 3.60 14.43 3.43
C ASP A 97 2.58 15.48 2.96
N ALA A 98 1.28 15.16 2.99
CA ALA A 98 0.22 16.12 2.69
C ALA A 98 0.20 17.31 3.67
N LYS A 99 0.45 17.10 4.97
CA LYS A 99 0.49 18.19 5.97
C LYS A 99 1.64 19.16 5.75
N GLN A 100 2.71 18.73 5.08
CA GLN A 100 3.83 19.60 4.70
C GLN A 100 3.45 20.51 3.52
N GLN A 101 2.42 20.14 2.74
CA GLN A 101 1.88 20.97 1.69
C GLN A 101 1.05 22.12 2.28
N GLN A 102 1.17 23.31 1.71
CA GLN A 102 0.35 24.46 2.10
C GLN A 102 -0.94 24.50 1.28
N PHE A 103 -2.06 24.20 1.92
CA PHE A 103 -3.39 24.31 1.31
C PHE A 103 -3.93 25.73 1.46
N GLN A 104 -4.38 26.33 0.36
CA GLN A 104 -4.93 27.69 0.36
C GLN A 104 -6.15 27.78 1.29
N GLY A 105 -6.16 28.76 2.18
CA GLY A 105 -7.25 28.99 3.14
C GLY A 105 -7.24 28.07 4.37
N PHE A 106 -6.25 27.18 4.48
CA PHE A 106 -6.07 26.32 5.66
C PHE A 106 -4.78 26.70 6.40
N ARG A 107 -4.76 26.39 7.71
CA ARG A 107 -3.56 26.58 8.52
C ARG A 107 -2.47 25.59 8.06
N PRO A 108 -1.18 25.97 8.08
CA PRO A 108 -0.08 25.04 7.86
C PRO A 108 -0.23 23.80 8.76
N GLY A 109 -0.01 22.62 8.19
CA GLY A 109 -0.18 21.35 8.91
C GLY A 109 -1.62 20.80 8.96
N THR A 110 -2.60 21.47 8.34
CA THR A 110 -3.99 21.02 8.28
C THR A 110 -4.36 20.51 6.89
N ILE A 111 -4.79 19.25 6.82
CA ILE A 111 -5.39 18.68 5.60
C ILE A 111 -6.86 19.10 5.53
N PRO A 112 -7.34 19.65 4.40
CA PRO A 112 -8.76 19.93 4.20
C PRO A 112 -9.65 18.70 4.45
N PRO A 113 -10.73 18.80 5.24
CA PRO A 113 -11.54 17.63 5.63
C PRO A 113 -12.11 16.83 4.45
N HIS A 114 -12.44 17.50 3.34
CA HIS A 114 -12.97 16.86 2.13
C HIS A 114 -11.95 16.00 1.40
N LEU A 115 -10.64 16.15 1.65
CA LEU A 115 -9.58 15.32 1.07
C LEU A 115 -9.29 14.07 1.90
N LEU A 116 -9.72 14.01 3.16
CA LEU A 116 -9.46 12.86 4.04
C LEU A 116 -9.97 11.54 3.45
N PRO A 117 -11.19 11.44 2.86
CA PRO A 117 -11.64 10.22 2.22
C PRO A 117 -10.76 9.80 1.04
N THR A 118 -10.22 10.76 0.28
CA THR A 118 -9.30 10.49 -0.84
C THR A 118 -8.00 9.86 -0.35
N TYR A 119 -7.40 10.39 0.73
CA TYR A 119 -6.21 9.79 1.31
C TYR A 119 -6.47 8.39 1.88
N LYS A 120 -7.65 8.13 2.45
CA LYS A 120 -8.02 6.77 2.89
C LYS A 120 -8.11 5.81 1.71
N ALA A 121 -8.75 6.25 0.62
CA ALA A 121 -8.87 5.44 -0.58
C ALA A 121 -7.49 5.13 -1.18
N PHE A 122 -6.61 6.13 -1.24
CA PHE A 122 -5.25 5.95 -1.71
C PHE A 122 -4.45 4.98 -0.82
N ALA A 123 -4.57 5.11 0.50
CA ALA A 123 -3.90 4.19 1.43
C ALA A 123 -4.36 2.74 1.27
N MET A 124 -5.66 2.51 1.03
CA MET A 124 -6.20 1.17 0.80
C MET A 124 -5.72 0.56 -0.51
N ASP A 125 -5.77 1.33 -1.62
CA ASP A 125 -5.31 0.86 -2.93
C ASP A 125 -3.81 0.56 -2.92
N GLU A 126 -3.01 1.47 -2.37
CA GLU A 126 -1.56 1.30 -2.27
C GLU A 126 -1.21 0.10 -1.39
N CYS A 127 -1.85 -0.04 -0.23
CA CYS A 127 -1.67 -1.19 0.66
C CYS A 127 -1.94 -2.53 -0.05
N ALA A 128 -3.00 -2.59 -0.85
CA ALA A 128 -3.35 -3.80 -1.57
C ALA A 128 -2.37 -4.10 -2.71
N ARG A 129 -1.98 -3.09 -3.50
CA ARG A 129 -1.03 -3.27 -4.61
C ARG A 129 0.35 -3.73 -4.13
N GLU A 130 0.86 -3.12 -3.06
CA GLU A 130 2.14 -3.55 -2.48
C GLU A 130 2.06 -4.98 -1.93
N ALA A 131 0.96 -5.35 -1.26
CA ALA A 131 0.77 -6.71 -0.76
C ALA A 131 0.72 -7.75 -1.90
N ILE A 132 0.14 -7.41 -3.05
CA ILE A 132 0.12 -8.28 -4.25
C ILE A 132 1.53 -8.45 -4.81
N LEU A 133 2.28 -7.36 -4.98
CA LEU A 133 3.62 -7.42 -5.57
C LEU A 133 4.59 -8.20 -4.68
N GLU A 134 4.52 -7.97 -3.37
CA GLU A 134 5.30 -8.73 -2.38
C GLU A 134 4.93 -10.22 -2.41
N ALA A 135 3.64 -10.54 -2.45
CA ALA A 135 3.18 -11.91 -2.60
C ALA A 135 3.70 -12.59 -3.88
N MET A 136 3.67 -11.89 -5.02
CA MET A 136 4.22 -12.41 -6.27
C MET A 136 5.71 -12.67 -6.17
N GLN A 137 6.46 -11.71 -5.63
CA GLN A 137 7.91 -11.81 -5.46
C GLN A 137 8.30 -12.98 -4.55
N GLN A 138 7.60 -13.19 -3.44
CA GLN A 138 7.85 -14.30 -2.51
C GLN A 138 7.49 -15.68 -3.06
N ASN A 139 6.73 -15.74 -4.16
CA ASN A 139 6.37 -16.96 -4.86
C ASN A 139 7.16 -17.13 -6.17
N ASP A 140 8.31 -16.46 -6.28
CA ASP A 140 9.22 -16.51 -7.44
C ASP A 140 8.54 -16.08 -8.75
N ILE A 141 7.58 -15.17 -8.66
CA ILE A 141 6.91 -14.56 -9.81
C ILE A 141 7.45 -13.14 -9.93
N ARG A 142 8.17 -12.87 -11.01
CA ARG A 142 8.63 -11.53 -11.34
C ARG A 142 7.47 -10.74 -11.96
N PRO A 143 6.93 -9.68 -11.31
CA PRO A 143 5.88 -8.86 -11.90
C PRO A 143 6.41 -8.12 -13.14
N PHE A 144 5.54 -7.90 -14.14
CA PHE A 144 5.87 -7.01 -15.25
C PHE A 144 5.77 -5.54 -14.84
N ASP A 145 6.46 -4.65 -15.55
CA ASP A 145 6.44 -3.21 -15.26
C ASP A 145 5.02 -2.62 -15.32
N ALA A 146 4.18 -3.11 -16.23
CA ALA A 146 2.78 -2.71 -16.38
C ALA A 146 1.82 -3.40 -15.40
N ALA A 147 2.28 -4.40 -14.63
CA ALA A 147 1.41 -5.21 -13.76
C ALA A 147 0.69 -4.34 -12.72
N ARG A 148 1.39 -3.33 -12.18
CA ARG A 148 0.82 -2.40 -11.19
C ARG A 148 -0.41 -1.68 -11.72
N SER A 149 -0.41 -1.24 -12.97
CA SER A 149 -1.53 -0.51 -13.58
C SER A 149 -2.65 -1.41 -14.10
N GLU A 150 -2.35 -2.67 -14.42
CA GLU A 150 -3.30 -3.57 -15.07
C GLU A 150 -4.06 -4.49 -14.09
N MET A 151 -3.53 -4.71 -12.88
CA MET A 151 -4.22 -5.52 -11.86
C MET A 151 -5.53 -4.88 -11.41
N GLU A 152 -6.55 -5.70 -11.28
CA GLU A 152 -7.89 -5.33 -10.82
C GLU A 152 -8.14 -5.92 -9.44
N ILE A 153 -8.59 -5.10 -8.49
CA ILE A 153 -8.82 -5.53 -7.11
C ILE A 153 -10.32 -5.51 -6.84
N GLY A 154 -10.86 -6.65 -6.43
CA GLY A 154 -12.27 -6.84 -6.12
C GLY A 154 -12.48 -7.78 -4.94
N GLN A 155 -13.76 -8.10 -4.68
CA GLN A 155 -14.17 -9.00 -3.59
C GLN A 155 -13.52 -8.61 -2.25
N VAL A 156 -13.65 -7.34 -1.90
CA VAL A 156 -13.01 -6.74 -0.73
C VAL A 156 -13.85 -7.04 0.51
N SER A 157 -13.30 -7.80 1.44
CA SER A 157 -13.93 -8.12 2.73
C SER A 157 -13.32 -7.28 3.84
N ILE A 158 -14.17 -6.67 4.67
CA ILE A 158 -13.73 -5.87 5.82
C ILE A 158 -14.32 -6.45 7.11
N PRO A 159 -13.65 -6.24 8.26
CA PRO A 159 -14.17 -6.67 9.54
C PRO A 159 -15.51 -5.98 9.83
N PRO A 160 -16.40 -6.69 10.54
CA PRO A 160 -17.66 -6.12 10.98
C PRO A 160 -17.41 -4.91 11.88
N ARG A 161 -18.17 -3.85 11.65
CA ARG A 161 -18.11 -2.70 12.54
C ARG A 161 -18.61 -3.09 13.91
N LYS A 162 -17.82 -2.80 14.95
CA LYS A 162 -18.33 -2.70 16.31
C LYS A 162 -19.38 -1.59 16.29
N THR A 163 -20.65 -1.95 16.35
CA THR A 163 -21.73 -0.97 16.54
C THR A 163 -21.36 -0.19 17.79
N LYS A 164 -21.11 1.12 17.64
CA LYS A 164 -20.89 2.00 18.79
C LYS A 164 -22.15 1.90 19.63
N GLY A 165 -22.07 1.17 20.75
CA GLY A 165 -23.14 1.09 21.73
C GLY A 165 -23.62 2.50 22.02
N THR A 166 -24.88 2.77 21.69
CA THR A 166 -25.55 4.04 21.97
C THR A 166 -25.33 4.32 23.44
N LYS A 167 -24.61 5.40 23.77
CA LYS A 167 -24.26 5.77 25.14
C LYS A 167 -25.57 6.02 25.90
N LYS A 168 -26.12 4.97 26.52
CA LYS A 168 -27.38 4.99 27.27
C LYS A 168 -27.22 5.99 28.39
N LYS A 169 -27.97 7.09 28.30
CA LYS A 169 -28.03 8.17 29.29
C LYS A 169 -28.30 7.52 30.65
N LYS A 170 -27.34 7.65 31.57
CA LYS A 170 -27.33 7.05 32.91
C LYS A 170 -28.54 7.54 33.72
N ALA A 171 -29.64 6.79 33.71
CA ALA A 171 -30.67 6.84 34.74
C ALA A 171 -30.29 5.84 35.84
N LYS A 172 -30.36 6.31 37.08
CA LYS A 172 -29.90 5.65 38.30
C LYS A 172 -30.94 4.64 38.80
N LYS A 173 -30.43 3.48 39.24
CA LYS A 173 -30.95 2.57 40.29
C LYS A 173 -31.82 1.39 39.85
N GLY A 174 -31.30 0.18 40.10
CA GLY A 174 -32.12 -0.93 40.60
C GLY A 174 -31.87 -2.30 39.98
N ALA A 175 -31.17 -3.14 40.74
CA ALA A 175 -31.30 -4.60 40.88
C ALA A 175 -30.95 -5.55 39.71
N ALA A 176 -30.11 -6.52 40.09
CA ALA A 176 -29.65 -7.70 39.39
C ALA A 176 -30.75 -8.52 38.70
N ALA A 177 -30.43 -9.02 37.51
CA ALA A 177 -30.83 -10.35 37.06
C ALA A 177 -29.77 -10.85 36.08
N ASP A 178 -29.24 -12.02 36.42
CA ASP A 178 -28.34 -12.87 35.65
C ASP A 178 -28.97 -13.18 34.29
N GLY A 179 -28.21 -13.00 33.22
CA GLY A 179 -28.71 -13.04 31.86
C GLY A 179 -27.62 -13.48 30.90
N GLU A 180 -27.50 -14.81 30.80
CA GLU A 180 -27.24 -15.57 29.58
C GLU A 180 -26.22 -14.95 28.61
N VAL A 181 -25.00 -15.48 28.67
CA VAL A 181 -23.96 -15.27 27.66
C VAL A 181 -24.48 -15.90 26.37
N ALA A 182 -25.20 -15.11 25.58
CA ALA A 182 -25.42 -15.38 24.18
C ALA A 182 -24.03 -15.49 23.55
N GLU A 183 -23.69 -16.70 23.10
CA GLU A 183 -22.57 -16.97 22.22
C GLU A 183 -22.83 -16.20 20.91
N GLU A 184 -22.44 -14.92 20.92
CA GLU A 184 -22.57 -14.02 19.78
C GLU A 184 -21.65 -14.57 18.69
N ALA A 185 -22.25 -15.21 17.68
CA ALA A 185 -21.55 -15.72 16.52
C ALA A 185 -20.52 -14.69 16.05
N PRO A 186 -19.26 -15.09 15.78
CA PRO A 186 -18.21 -14.16 15.43
C PRO A 186 -18.72 -13.28 14.30
N PRO A 187 -18.68 -11.95 14.47
CA PRO A 187 -19.42 -11.08 13.58
C PRO A 187 -18.89 -11.26 12.15
N ALA A 188 -19.83 -11.48 11.23
CA ALA A 188 -19.48 -11.90 9.88
C ALA A 188 -18.75 -10.77 9.14
N TRP A 189 -17.64 -11.13 8.49
CA TRP A 189 -16.94 -10.23 7.55
C TRP A 189 -17.90 -9.81 6.44
N VAL A 190 -17.86 -8.53 6.07
CA VAL A 190 -18.74 -7.97 5.03
C VAL A 190 -17.93 -7.82 3.74
N THR A 191 -18.40 -8.45 2.66
CA THR A 191 -17.74 -8.42 1.34
C THR A 191 -18.40 -7.41 0.42
N PHE A 192 -17.56 -6.71 -0.34
CA PHE A 192 -17.93 -5.66 -1.30
C PHE A 192 -17.27 -5.95 -2.65
N ASP A 193 -17.90 -5.56 -3.75
CA ASP A 193 -17.33 -5.77 -5.08
C ASP A 193 -16.10 -4.90 -5.34
N THR A 194 -16.08 -3.68 -4.79
CA THR A 194 -15.03 -2.68 -5.03
C THR A 194 -14.48 -2.09 -3.73
N MET A 195 -13.24 -1.61 -3.75
CA MET A 195 -12.66 -0.86 -2.63
C MET A 195 -13.47 0.39 -2.28
N LYS A 196 -14.07 1.05 -3.28
CA LYS A 196 -14.90 2.23 -3.07
C LYS A 196 -16.12 1.91 -2.21
N ASP A 197 -16.71 0.73 -2.40
CA ASP A 197 -17.85 0.30 -1.62
C ASP A 197 -17.44 -0.19 -0.23
N ALA A 198 -16.27 -0.81 -0.09
CA ALA A 198 -15.68 -1.11 1.22
C ALA A 198 -15.41 0.17 2.05
N LEU A 199 -14.97 1.26 1.41
CA LEU A 199 -14.79 2.57 2.07
C LEU A 199 -16.13 3.22 2.47
N LYS A 200 -17.22 3.00 1.73
CA LYS A 200 -18.57 3.40 2.17
C LYS A 200 -19.08 2.49 3.28
N GLY A 201 -18.75 1.20 3.20
CA GLY A 201 -18.83 0.23 4.28
C GLY A 201 -18.01 0.63 5.49
N GLY A 202 -17.10 1.60 5.32
CA GLY A 202 -16.26 2.37 6.24
C GLY A 202 -15.32 1.55 7.08
N TRP A 203 -14.58 0.74 6.33
CA TRP A 203 -13.17 0.54 6.58
C TRP A 203 -12.43 1.84 6.93
N GLU A 204 -11.53 1.75 7.89
CA GLU A 204 -10.62 2.81 8.29
C GLU A 204 -9.15 2.34 8.23
N PRO A 205 -8.18 3.23 7.92
CA PRO A 205 -6.77 2.88 8.01
C PRO A 205 -6.39 2.38 9.41
N GLY A 206 -5.76 1.21 9.48
CA GLY A 206 -5.55 0.48 10.74
C GLY A 206 -6.41 -0.78 10.87
N GLU A 207 -7.48 -0.90 10.09
CA GLU A 207 -8.29 -2.11 10.02
C GLU A 207 -7.80 -3.02 8.90
N SER A 208 -7.67 -4.32 9.18
CA SER A 208 -7.37 -5.32 8.15
C SER A 208 -8.51 -5.42 7.14
N PHE A 209 -8.19 -5.81 5.91
CA PHE A 209 -9.17 -6.11 4.87
C PHE A 209 -8.62 -7.20 3.96
N SER A 210 -9.46 -8.12 3.53
CA SER A 210 -9.09 -9.20 2.61
C SER A 210 -9.61 -8.88 1.22
N PHE A 211 -8.96 -9.36 0.17
CA PHE A 211 -9.38 -9.08 -1.20
C PHE A 211 -8.87 -10.13 -2.18
N VAL A 212 -9.44 -10.11 -3.39
CA VAL A 212 -8.98 -10.89 -4.53
C VAL A 212 -8.56 -9.94 -5.64
N ALA A 213 -7.33 -10.13 -6.12
CA ALA A 213 -6.78 -9.42 -7.25
C ALA A 213 -6.71 -10.34 -8.48
N THR A 214 -7.17 -9.83 -9.61
CA THR A 214 -7.13 -10.51 -10.91
C THR A 214 -6.22 -9.73 -11.87
N LYS A 215 -5.92 -10.31 -13.04
CA LYS A 215 -5.02 -9.71 -14.04
C LYS A 215 -3.64 -9.37 -13.49
N CYS A 216 -3.18 -10.11 -12.48
CA CYS A 216 -1.84 -9.93 -11.92
C CYS A 216 -0.84 -10.55 -12.91
N LYS A 217 -0.13 -9.70 -13.68
CA LYS A 217 0.78 -10.18 -14.73
C LYS A 217 2.21 -10.34 -14.22
N GLY A 218 2.82 -11.48 -14.54
CA GLY A 218 4.22 -11.73 -14.22
C GLY A 218 4.78 -12.96 -14.90
N GLN A 219 6.07 -13.18 -14.72
CA GLN A 219 6.79 -14.34 -15.22
C GLN A 219 7.23 -15.20 -14.04
N LYS A 220 6.77 -16.46 -14.01
CA LYS A 220 7.26 -17.44 -13.04
C LYS A 220 8.72 -17.78 -13.36
N LEU A 221 9.60 -17.52 -12.40
CA LEU A 221 10.99 -17.90 -12.51
C LEU A 221 11.05 -19.42 -12.38
N LYS A 222 11.63 -20.09 -13.39
CA LYS A 222 11.97 -21.50 -13.23
C LYS A 222 13.14 -21.56 -12.27
N ASP A 223 13.13 -22.53 -11.35
CA ASP A 223 14.33 -22.90 -10.62
C ASP A 223 15.40 -23.26 -11.65
N VAL A 224 16.31 -22.32 -11.93
CA VAL A 224 17.49 -22.62 -12.73
C VAL A 224 18.36 -23.45 -11.81
N ASN A 225 18.10 -24.76 -11.82
CA ASN A 225 18.97 -25.75 -11.24
C ASN A 225 20.32 -25.52 -11.95
N THR A 226 21.21 -24.82 -11.26
CA THR A 226 22.55 -24.49 -11.73
C THR A 226 23.33 -25.79 -11.64
N ALA A 227 23.00 -26.74 -12.52
CA ALA A 227 23.85 -27.86 -12.83
C ALA A 227 25.10 -27.24 -13.42
N ALA A 228 26.17 -27.22 -12.61
CA ALA A 228 27.49 -26.78 -12.98
C ALA A 228 27.81 -27.27 -14.40
N SER A 229 28.03 -26.34 -15.32
CA SER A 229 28.49 -26.68 -16.66
C SER A 229 29.84 -27.42 -16.54
N PRO A 230 29.96 -28.69 -16.96
CA PRO A 230 31.25 -29.34 -17.03
C PRO A 230 31.90 -28.95 -18.35
N SER A 231 32.56 -27.79 -18.40
CA SER A 231 33.33 -27.42 -19.59
C SER A 231 34.51 -26.51 -19.25
N LEU A 232 35.65 -27.12 -18.94
CA LEU A 232 37.00 -26.83 -19.47
C LEU A 232 38.06 -27.43 -18.54
N ALA A 233 38.30 -28.73 -18.66
CA ALA A 233 39.50 -29.37 -18.12
C ALA A 233 39.93 -30.50 -19.07
N SER A 234 40.32 -30.13 -20.29
CA SER A 234 41.00 -31.04 -21.21
C SER A 234 41.88 -30.21 -22.15
N LEU A 235 42.99 -29.69 -21.63
CA LEU A 235 44.15 -29.23 -22.41
C LEU A 235 45.31 -28.90 -21.45
N ALA A 236 46.00 -29.95 -21.02
CA ALA A 236 47.39 -29.98 -20.54
C ALA A 236 47.70 -31.48 -20.37
N ASP A 237 48.75 -32.08 -20.87
CA ASP A 237 49.91 -31.69 -21.66
C ASP A 237 50.44 -33.06 -22.15
N GLU A 238 50.78 -33.21 -23.43
CA GLU A 238 51.65 -34.27 -23.94
C GLU A 238 52.83 -33.61 -24.64
#